data_AF-A0A538HA23-F1
#
_entry.id   AF-A0A538HA23-F1
#
_cell.length_a   1.000
_cell.length_b   1.000
_cell.length_c   1.000
_cell.angle_alpha   90.00
_cell.angle_beta   90.00
_cell.angle_gamma   90.00
#
_symmetry.space_group_name_H-M   'P 1'
#
loop_
_entity.id
_entity.type
_entity.pdbx_description
1 polymer ?
#
loop_
_entity_poly.entity_id
_entity_poly.type
_entity_poly.pdbx_seq_one_letter_code
_entity_poly.pdbx_strand_id
1 'polypeptide(L)' 'MELPLTISCDECTMQHTDACDDCVVTFIIGREPDDAVVIDADEARAVRLLAGAGLVPGLRHEPKTG' A
#
# COMPACT_ATOMS: atom_id res chain seq x y z
N MET A 1 2.81 -13.97 -19.74
CA MET A 1 3.43 -12.66 -19.51
C MET A 1 2.44 -11.91 -18.63
N GLU A 2 2.80 -11.72 -17.37
CA GLU A 2 1.93 -11.13 -16.35
C GLU A 2 2.01 -9.61 -16.53
N LEU A 3 0.87 -8.92 -16.60
CA LEU A 3 0.93 -7.46 -16.60
C LEU A 3 1.44 -6.99 -15.23
N PRO A 4 2.32 -5.98 -15.19
CA PRO A 4 2.80 -5.43 -13.94
C PRO A 4 1.62 -4.92 -13.12
N LEU A 5 1.59 -5.30 -11.84
CA LEU A 5 0.66 -4.72 -10.88
C LEU A 5 0.90 -3.20 -10.85
N THR A 6 -0.12 -2.43 -11.22
CA THR A 6 -0.05 -0.96 -11.22
C THR A 6 -1.02 -0.42 -10.19
N ILE A 7 -0.55 0.48 -9.33
CA ILE A 7 -1.38 1.21 -8.37
C ILE A 7 -1.61 2.61 -8.94
N SER A 8 -2.86 2.94 -9.27
CA SER A 8 -3.26 4.26 -9.75
C SER A 8 -4.02 5.00 -8.65
N CYS A 9 -3.44 6.08 -8.12
CA CYS A 9 -4.12 6.90 -7.11
C CYS A 9 -5.37 7.61 -7.67
N ASP A 10 -5.37 7.92 -8.97
CA ASP A 10 -6.52 8.53 -9.65
C ASP A 10 -7.70 7.57 -9.82
N GLU A 11 -7.45 6.27 -9.78
CA GLU A 11 -8.48 5.23 -9.84
C GLU A 11 -8.82 4.67 -8.46
N CYS A 12 -8.33 5.24 -7.36
CA CYS A 12 -8.61 4.76 -6.00
C CYS A 12 -9.77 5.51 -5.36
N THR A 13 -10.79 4.80 -4.85
CA THR A 13 -11.95 5.39 -4.16
C THR A 13 -11.57 6.16 -2.90
N MET A 14 -10.42 5.84 -2.29
CA MET A 14 -9.92 6.54 -1.10
C MET A 14 -9.28 7.90 -1.41
N GLN A 15 -9.10 8.28 -2.68
CA GLN A 15 -8.44 9.53 -3.06
C GLN A 15 -9.09 10.74 -2.35
N HIS A 16 -8.26 11.62 -1.78
CA HIS A 16 -8.66 12.81 -1.01
C HIS A 16 -9.38 12.54 0.33
N THR A 17 -9.27 11.32 0.87
CA THR A 17 -9.70 11.00 2.25
C THR A 17 -8.50 10.93 3.19
N ASP A 18 -8.75 10.94 4.51
CA ASP A 18 -7.70 10.76 5.53
C ASP A 18 -6.89 9.47 5.33
N ALA A 19 -7.49 8.43 4.74
CA ALA A 19 -6.79 7.18 4.43
C ALA A 19 -5.80 7.31 3.26
N CYS A 20 -6.03 8.25 2.34
CA CYS A 20 -5.08 8.56 1.26
C CYS A 20 -3.87 9.33 1.81
N ASP A 21 -4.10 10.23 2.77
CA ASP A 21 -3.03 10.99 3.42
C ASP A 21 -2.10 10.07 4.24
N ASP A 22 -2.66 9.02 4.83
CA ASP A 22 -1.95 7.94 5.54
C ASP A 22 -1.55 6.75 4.63
N CYS A 23 -1.51 6.95 3.32
CA CYS A 23 -1.22 5.86 2.38
C CYS A 23 0.29 5.58 2.25
N VAL A 24 0.66 4.29 2.25
CA VAL A 24 2.05 3.83 2.05
C VAL A 24 2.65 4.28 0.71
N VAL A 25 1.81 4.56 -0.30
CA VAL A 25 2.29 5.02 -1.62
C VAL A 25 3.06 6.33 -1.49
N THR A 26 2.62 7.27 -0.64
CA THR A 26 3.32 8.53 -0.38
C THR A 26 4.73 8.30 0.15
N PHE A 27 4.89 7.31 1.04
CA PHE A 27 6.21 6.92 1.54
C PHE A 27 7.07 6.29 0.44
N ILE A 28 6.52 5.40 -0.39
CA ILE A 28 7.27 4.71 -1.44
C ILE A 28 7.79 5.70 -2.50
N ILE A 29 6.95 6.63 -2.96
CA ILE A 29 7.32 7.58 -4.02
C ILE A 29 8.16 8.76 -3.53
N GLY A 30 8.11 9.07 -2.22
CA GLY A 30 8.88 10.17 -1.61
C GLY A 30 10.35 9.84 -1.33
N ARG A 31 10.79 8.62 -1.65
CA ARG A 31 12.14 8.12 -1.40
C ARG A 31 13.08 8.43 -2.55
N GLU A 32 14.37 8.46 -2.25
CA GLU A 32 15.41 8.56 -3.27
C GLU A 32 15.42 7.27 -4.13
N PRO A 33 15.71 7.37 -5.45
CA PRO A 33 15.60 6.24 -6.37
C PRO A 33 16.45 5.01 -5.98
N ASP A 34 17.54 5.22 -5.25
CA ASP A 34 18.42 4.15 -4.77
C ASP A 34 17.99 3.52 -3.43
N ASP A 35 16.94 4.05 -2.79
CA ASP A 35 16.48 3.62 -1.47
C ASP A 35 15.37 2.54 -1.58
N ALA A 36 15.79 1.36 -2.05
CA ALA A 36 14.91 0.21 -2.27
C ALA A 36 14.12 -0.18 -1.01
N VAL A 37 12.81 -0.34 -1.16
CA VAL A 37 11.94 -0.89 -0.10
C VAL A 37 11.95 -2.40 -0.23
N VAL A 38 12.64 -3.07 0.69
CA VAL A 38 12.67 -4.53 0.79
C VAL A 38 11.81 -4.94 1.97
N ILE A 39 10.86 -5.85 1.74
CA ILE A 39 10.07 -6.48 2.78
C ILE A 39 10.32 -7.97 2.66
N ASP A 40 10.92 -8.57 3.69
CA ASP A 40 11.18 -10.00 3.72
C ASP A 40 9.92 -10.81 4.07
N ALA A 41 10.04 -12.14 4.02
CA ALA A 41 8.91 -13.03 4.26
C ALA A 41 8.39 -12.97 5.71
N ASP A 42 9.27 -12.78 6.68
CA ASP A 42 8.93 -12.70 8.10
C ASP A 42 8.27 -11.36 8.42
N GLU A 43 8.79 -10.26 7.87
CA GLU A 43 8.17 -8.93 7.95
C GLU A 43 6.78 -8.92 7.30
N ALA A 44 6.65 -9.47 6.09
CA ALA A 44 5.35 -9.57 5.42
C ALA A 44 4.36 -10.43 6.21
N ARG A 45 4.82 -11.47 6.90
CA ARG A 45 3.99 -12.29 7.78
C ARG A 45 3.57 -11.52 9.03
N ALA A 46 4.48 -10.78 9.66
CA ALA A 46 4.19 -9.96 10.83
C ALA A 46 3.12 -8.91 10.52
N VAL A 47 3.24 -8.18 9.42
CA VAL A 47 2.25 -7.17 9.01
C VAL A 47 0.85 -7.79 8.84
N ARG A 48 0.75 -8.96 8.21
CA ARG A 48 -0.53 -9.67 8.04
C ARG A 48 -1.14 -10.09 9.38
N LEU A 49 -0.32 -10.57 10.32
CA LEU A 49 -0.78 -10.93 11.66
C LEU A 49 -1.29 -9.72 12.45
N LEU A 50 -0.54 -8.62 12.42
CA LEU A 50 -0.93 -7.38 13.09
C LEU A 50 -2.23 -6.82 12.49
N ALA A 51 -2.40 -6.88 11.18
CA ALA A 51 -3.62 -6.44 10.51
C ALA A 51 -4.82 -7.34 10.89
N GLY A 52 -4.62 -8.66 10.91
CA GLY A 52 -5.65 -9.61 11.37
C GLY A 52 -6.04 -9.43 12.84
N ALA A 53 -5.13 -8.93 13.67
CA ALA A 53 -5.38 -8.58 15.08
C ALA A 53 -5.93 -7.16 15.28
N GLY A 54 -6.05 -6.35 14.22
CA GLY A 54 -6.52 -4.96 14.29
C GLY A 54 -5.50 -3.96 14.87
N LEU A 55 -4.23 -4.33 14.96
CA LEU A 55 -3.16 -3.48 15.50
C LEU A 55 -2.56 -2.54 14.45
N VAL A 56 -2.73 -2.86 13.16
CA VAL A 56 -2.35 -2.00 12.04
C VAL A 56 -3.48 -1.99 11.01
N PRO A 57 -3.58 -0.95 10.17
CA PRO A 57 -4.55 -0.93 9.08
C PRO A 57 -4.28 -2.07 8.08
N GLY A 58 -5.36 -2.68 7.59
CA GLY A 58 -5.29 -3.53 6.39
C GLY A 58 -5.13 -2.72 5.10
N LEU A 59 -5.05 -3.41 3.96
CA LEU A 59 -5.05 -2.76 2.65
C LEU A 59 -6.39 -2.03 2.43
N ARG A 60 -6.33 -0.72 2.22
CA ARG A 60 -7.50 0.14 1.99
C ARG A 60 -7.70 0.52 0.51
N HIS A 61 -6.79 0.11 -0.38
CA HIS A 61 -6.90 0.41 -1.80
C HIS A 61 -8.14 -0.29 -2.38
N GLU A 62 -9.05 0.52 -2.93
CA GLU A 62 -10.24 0.06 -3.62
C GLU A 62 -10.37 0.82 -4.94
N PRO A 63 -10.47 0.14 -6.09
CA PRO A 63 -10.62 0.81 -7.36
C PRO A 63 -12.01 1.46 -7.48
N LYS A 64 -12.07 2.66 -8.08
CA LYS A 64 -13.31 3.40 -8.40
C LYS A 64 -14.18 2.65 -9.40
N THR A 65 -13.55 1.85 -10.25
CA THR A 65 -14.19 1.04 -11.29
C THR A 65 -13.65 -0.39 -11.17
N GLY A 66 -14.54 -1.35 -10.97
CA GLY A 66 -14.26 -2.79 -10.99
C GLY A 66 -14.77 -3.45 -12.25
#